data_AF-H5TR19-F1
#
_entry.id   AF-H5TR19-F1
#
_cell.length_a   1.000
_cell.length_b   1.000
_cell.length_c   1.000
_cell.angle_alpha   90.00
_cell.angle_beta   90.00
_cell.angle_gamma   90.00
#
_symmetry.space_group_name_H-M   'P 1'
#
loop_
_entity.id
_entity.type
_entity.pdbx_description
1 polymer ?
#
loop_
_entity_poly.entity_id
_entity_poly.type
_entity_poly.pdbx_seq_one_letter_code
_entity_poly.pdbx_strand_id
1 'polypeptide(L)'
;MPGTSIGDVLTASSAPRGSIYHHFPGGKSELMTEAVRYAGDFISSRIAASREGSAADSVASIGDVWRKMLVNSDFQRGCPVLAGGLARRVEPAVADEADEIFGRWRRQIASRLVYEGVDDARADSLANLIISAVEGAVSVSITQRSVEPLDLVITELARLCESAVVAG
;
A
#
# COMPACT_ATOMS: atom_id res chain seq x y z
N MET A 1 -17.91 -4.85 -7.00
CA MET A 1 -18.14 -3.49 -6.45
C MET A 1 -18.11 -2.51 -7.62
N PRO A 2 -18.99 -1.50 -7.68
CA PRO A 2 -18.89 -0.50 -8.74
C PRO A 2 -17.58 0.26 -8.52
N GLY A 3 -16.67 0.18 -9.50
CA GLY A 3 -15.44 0.96 -9.49
C GLY A 3 -15.74 2.45 -9.71
N THR A 4 -14.88 3.32 -9.21
CA THR A 4 -14.95 4.76 -9.44
C THR A 4 -15.00 5.04 -10.95
N SER A 5 -16.05 5.72 -11.40
CA SER A 5 -16.19 6.16 -12.79
C SER A 5 -15.47 7.50 -13.01
N ILE A 6 -15.15 7.83 -14.27
CA ILE A 6 -14.68 9.17 -14.65
C ILE A 6 -15.67 10.25 -14.17
N GLY A 7 -16.98 9.95 -14.22
CA GLY A 7 -18.02 10.85 -13.73
C GLY A 7 -17.93 11.14 -12.24
N ASP A 8 -17.55 10.14 -11.44
CA ASP A 8 -17.34 10.31 -9.99
C ASP A 8 -16.11 11.18 -9.72
N VAL A 9 -15.03 10.99 -10.49
CA VAL A 9 -13.80 11.81 -10.37
C VAL A 9 -14.07 13.27 -10.76
N LEU A 10 -14.84 13.52 -11.82
CA LEU A 10 -15.21 14.89 -12.22
C LEU A 10 -16.06 15.58 -11.16
N THR A 11 -17.05 14.86 -10.62
CA THR A 11 -17.91 15.37 -9.56
C THR A 11 -17.09 15.71 -8.31
N ALA A 12 -16.15 14.84 -7.93
CA ALA A 12 -15.31 15.03 -6.75
C ALA A 12 -14.24 16.13 -6.92
N SER A 13 -13.68 16.29 -8.13
CA SER A 13 -12.64 17.28 -8.42
C SER A 13 -13.18 18.67 -8.76
N SER A 14 -14.50 18.82 -8.96
CA SER A 14 -15.13 20.02 -9.53
C SER A 14 -14.53 20.44 -10.88
N ALA A 15 -13.87 19.52 -11.58
CA ALA A 15 -13.20 19.81 -12.83
C ALA A 15 -14.20 19.81 -14.02
N PRO A 16 -14.04 20.70 -15.02
CA PRO A 16 -14.86 20.67 -16.23
C PRO A 16 -14.72 19.33 -16.96
N ARG A 17 -15.81 18.78 -17.50
CA ARG A 17 -15.82 17.49 -18.24
C ARG A 17 -14.73 17.39 -19.32
N GLY A 18 -14.43 18.48 -20.01
CA GLY A 18 -13.39 18.53 -21.05
C GLY A 18 -11.95 18.50 -20.52
N SER A 19 -11.73 18.84 -19.25
CA SER A 19 -10.38 18.92 -18.67
C SER A 19 -9.75 17.55 -18.42
N ILE A 20 -10.55 16.49 -18.16
CA ILE A 20 -10.01 15.15 -17.96
C ILE A 20 -9.35 14.63 -19.23
N TYR A 21 -9.97 14.78 -20.40
CA TYR A 21 -9.38 14.30 -21.65
C TYR A 21 -8.17 15.13 -22.10
N HIS A 22 -7.98 16.33 -21.53
CA HIS A 22 -6.77 17.11 -21.71
C HIS A 22 -5.62 16.61 -20.82
N HIS A 23 -5.90 16.23 -19.56
CA HIS A 23 -4.87 15.74 -18.63
C HIS A 23 -4.59 14.24 -18.76
N PHE A 24 -5.59 13.48 -19.18
CA PHE A 24 -5.55 12.03 -19.36
C PHE A 24 -6.10 11.68 -20.76
N PRO A 25 -5.34 11.95 -21.84
CA PRO A 25 -5.76 11.66 -23.20
C PRO A 25 -6.01 10.15 -23.46
N GLY A 26 -5.34 9.28 -22.71
CA GLY A 26 -5.59 7.83 -22.64
C GLY A 26 -6.83 7.43 -21.84
N GLY A 27 -7.57 8.40 -21.30
CA GLY A 27 -8.87 8.20 -20.68
C GLY A 27 -8.82 7.51 -19.31
N LYS A 28 -9.80 6.63 -19.05
CA LYS A 28 -10.02 6.04 -17.72
C LYS A 28 -8.83 5.23 -17.23
N SER A 29 -8.28 4.38 -18.09
CA SER A 29 -7.19 3.48 -17.70
C SER A 29 -5.91 4.26 -17.37
N GLU A 30 -5.61 5.34 -18.10
CA GLU A 30 -4.50 6.25 -17.77
C GLU A 30 -4.74 6.93 -16.41
N LEU A 31 -5.92 7.51 -16.21
CA LEU A 31 -6.30 8.13 -14.93
C LEU A 31 -6.17 7.15 -13.75
N MET A 32 -6.63 5.91 -13.93
CA MET A 32 -6.52 4.86 -12.90
C MET A 32 -5.06 4.47 -12.64
N THR A 33 -4.25 4.38 -13.69
CA THR A 33 -2.82 4.06 -13.59
C THR A 33 -2.08 5.15 -12.82
N GLU A 34 -2.29 6.41 -13.16
CA GLU A 34 -1.68 7.55 -12.46
C GLU A 34 -2.18 7.68 -11.01
N ALA A 35 -3.44 7.34 -10.73
CA ALA A 35 -3.96 7.31 -9.37
C ALA A 35 -3.30 6.20 -8.52
N VAL A 36 -3.11 5.01 -9.10
CA VAL A 36 -2.41 3.90 -8.45
C VAL A 36 -0.94 4.24 -8.22
N ARG A 37 -0.28 4.84 -9.22
CA ARG A 37 1.11 5.33 -9.11
C ARG A 37 1.27 6.37 -8.02
N TYR A 38 0.42 7.39 -8.00
CA TYR A 38 0.43 8.43 -6.97
C TYR A 38 0.28 7.84 -5.56
N ALA A 39 -0.65 6.90 -5.37
CA ALA A 39 -0.81 6.22 -4.10
C ALA A 39 0.38 5.31 -3.75
N GLY A 40 0.95 4.65 -4.76
CA GLY A 40 2.19 3.88 -4.71
C GLY A 40 3.34 4.69 -4.14
N ASP A 41 3.60 5.84 -4.75
CA ASP A 41 4.66 6.78 -4.39
C ASP A 41 4.43 7.40 -3.02
N PHE A 42 3.19 7.73 -2.69
CA PHE A 42 2.82 8.22 -1.36
C PHE A 42 3.22 7.21 -0.27
N ILE A 43 2.86 5.93 -0.42
CA ILE A 43 3.22 4.90 0.56
C ILE A 43 4.74 4.64 0.54
N SER A 44 5.37 4.60 -0.63
CA SER A 44 6.83 4.47 -0.76
C SER A 44 7.59 5.56 0.00
N SER A 45 7.09 6.81 -0.04
CA SER A 45 7.69 7.91 0.73
C SER A 45 7.60 7.71 2.24
N ARG A 46 6.52 7.08 2.72
CA ARG A 46 6.32 6.78 4.14
C ARG A 46 7.21 5.61 4.60
N ILE A 47 7.33 4.57 3.79
CA ILE A 47 8.28 3.47 4.03
C ILE A 47 9.71 4.02 4.09
N ALA A 48 10.07 4.94 3.18
CA ALA A 48 11.40 5.54 3.15
C ALA A 48 11.67 6.53 4.30
N ALA A 49 10.64 7.09 4.93
CA ALA A 49 10.79 8.04 6.04
C ALA A 49 11.10 7.36 7.37
N SER A 50 10.85 6.05 7.52
CA SER A 50 11.07 5.33 8.79
C SER A 50 12.54 5.03 9.10
N ARG A 51 13.49 5.72 8.46
CA ARG A 51 14.94 5.40 8.46
C ARG A 51 15.64 5.59 9.80
N GLU A 52 15.03 6.28 10.76
CA GLU A 52 15.67 6.65 12.03
C GLU A 52 15.38 5.67 13.19
N GLY A 53 14.76 4.51 12.93
CA GLY A 53 14.42 3.50 13.96
C GLY A 53 14.87 2.07 13.64
N SER A 54 14.26 1.08 14.29
CA SER A 54 14.37 -0.34 13.96
C SER A 54 13.40 -0.77 12.85
N ALA A 55 13.50 -2.03 12.41
CA ALA A 55 12.62 -2.63 11.42
C ALA A 55 11.22 -2.81 12.02
N ALA A 56 11.14 -3.10 13.32
CA ALA A 56 9.90 -3.07 14.09
C ALA A 56 9.26 -1.68 14.10
N ASP A 57 10.04 -0.62 14.33
CA ASP A 57 9.54 0.77 14.26
C ASP A 57 9.05 1.12 12.84
N SER A 58 9.70 0.56 11.82
CA SER A 58 9.29 0.73 10.43
C SER A 58 7.96 0.05 10.14
N VAL A 59 7.76 -1.18 10.63
CA VAL A 59 6.48 -1.89 10.54
C VAL A 59 5.39 -1.13 11.28
N ALA A 60 5.65 -0.66 12.50
CA ALA A 60 4.70 0.15 13.26
C ALA A 60 4.31 1.44 12.51
N SER A 61 5.29 2.13 11.93
CA SER A 61 5.07 3.34 11.13
C SER A 61 4.19 3.08 9.90
N ILE A 62 4.37 1.94 9.22
CA ILE A 62 3.49 1.51 8.12
C ILE A 62 2.07 1.28 8.64
N GLY A 63 1.92 0.63 9.80
CA GLY A 63 0.64 0.43 10.48
C GLY A 63 -0.08 1.75 10.73
N ASP A 64 0.61 2.77 11.23
CA ASP A 64 0.04 4.10 11.50
C ASP A 64 -0.50 4.80 10.24
N VAL A 65 0.15 4.61 9.09
CA VAL A 65 -0.32 5.15 7.81
C VAL A 65 -1.68 4.56 7.46
N TRP A 66 -1.79 3.23 7.51
CA TRP A 66 -3.04 2.52 7.20
C TRP A 66 -4.13 2.80 8.22
N ARG A 67 -3.78 2.87 9.50
CA ARG A 67 -4.70 3.23 10.59
C ARG A 67 -5.34 4.59 10.34
N LYS A 68 -4.53 5.61 10.01
CA LYS A 68 -5.03 6.95 9.65
C LYS A 68 -5.92 6.91 8.41
N MET A 69 -5.54 6.14 7.38
CA MET A 69 -6.35 6.01 6.16
C MET A 69 -7.71 5.37 6.43
N LEU A 70 -7.74 4.29 7.22
CA LEU A 70 -8.96 3.58 7.60
C LEU A 70 -9.90 4.49 8.40
N VAL A 71 -9.40 5.11 9.48
CA VAL A 71 -10.22 5.96 10.35
C VAL A 71 -10.73 7.20 9.60
N ASN A 72 -9.87 7.90 8.86
CA ASN A 72 -10.27 9.11 8.14
C ASN A 72 -11.24 8.83 6.99
N SER A 73 -11.31 7.59 6.51
CA SER A 73 -12.26 7.17 5.48
C SER A 73 -13.51 6.49 6.05
N ASP A 74 -13.69 6.46 7.37
CA ASP A 74 -14.75 5.69 8.03
C ASP A 74 -14.80 4.22 7.54
N PHE A 75 -13.61 3.63 7.40
CA PHE A 75 -13.41 2.26 6.92
C PHE A 75 -13.99 1.98 5.52
N GLN A 76 -14.18 3.02 4.70
CA GLN A 76 -14.72 2.88 3.34
C GLN A 76 -13.64 2.72 2.26
N ARG A 77 -12.37 2.96 2.59
CA ARG A 77 -11.26 2.94 1.62
C ARG A 77 -10.13 2.05 2.09
N GLY A 78 -9.69 1.15 1.21
CA GLY A 78 -8.50 0.31 1.40
C GLY A 78 -7.35 0.72 0.51
N CYS A 79 -6.43 -0.21 0.27
CA CYS A 79 -5.28 0.03 -0.58
C CYS A 79 -5.69 0.20 -2.06
N PRO A 80 -5.47 1.37 -2.67
CA PRO A 80 -5.78 1.58 -4.08
C PRO A 80 -4.87 0.75 -5.00
N VAL A 81 -3.63 0.45 -4.58
CA VAL A 81 -2.69 -0.39 -5.32
C VAL A 81 -3.20 -1.83 -5.37
N LEU A 82 -3.62 -2.39 -4.24
CA LEU A 82 -4.24 -3.72 -4.19
C LEU A 82 -5.51 -3.77 -5.05
N ALA A 83 -6.37 -2.77 -4.93
CA ALA A 83 -7.59 -2.68 -5.73
C ALA A 83 -7.30 -2.63 -7.24
N GLY A 84 -6.27 -1.87 -7.65
CA GLY A 84 -5.77 -1.82 -9.03
C GLY A 84 -5.26 -3.17 -9.52
N GLY A 85 -4.46 -3.87 -8.71
CA GLY A 85 -3.97 -5.22 -8.98
C GLY A 85 -5.09 -6.24 -9.19
N LEU A 86 -6.11 -6.21 -8.34
CA LEU A 86 -7.28 -7.11 -8.42
C LEU A 86 -8.19 -6.81 -9.63
N ALA A 87 -8.07 -5.63 -10.24
CA ALA A 87 -8.82 -5.25 -11.43
C ALA A 87 -8.25 -5.81 -12.75
N ARG A 88 -7.21 -6.66 -12.70
CA ARG A 88 -6.48 -7.20 -13.87
C ARG A 88 -7.33 -7.68 -15.05
N ARG A 89 -8.51 -8.27 -14.78
CA ARG A 89 -9.42 -8.76 -15.84
C ARG A 89 -9.99 -7.63 -16.71
N VAL A 90 -10.15 -6.44 -16.14
CA VAL A 90 -10.80 -5.29 -16.79
C VAL A 90 -9.82 -4.15 -17.07
N GLU A 91 -8.77 -4.01 -16.26
CA GLU A 91 -7.77 -2.94 -16.36
C GLU A 91 -6.35 -3.53 -16.21
N PRO A 92 -5.85 -4.30 -17.20
CA PRO A 92 -4.57 -5.01 -17.09
C PRO A 92 -3.38 -4.06 -16.89
N ALA A 93 -3.36 -2.90 -17.55
CA ALA A 93 -2.30 -1.90 -17.38
C ALA A 93 -2.21 -1.36 -15.95
N VAL A 94 -3.37 -1.13 -15.31
CA VAL A 94 -3.43 -0.69 -13.90
C VAL A 94 -2.91 -1.80 -12.97
N ALA A 95 -3.20 -3.05 -13.30
CA ALA A 95 -2.71 -4.19 -12.53
C ALA A 95 -1.21 -4.43 -12.70
N ASP A 96 -0.64 -4.13 -13.87
CA ASP A 96 0.81 -4.19 -14.11
C ASP A 96 1.55 -3.10 -13.32
N GLU A 97 1.03 -1.87 -13.32
CA GLU A 97 1.56 -0.79 -12.49
C GLU A 97 1.49 -1.15 -10.99
N ALA A 98 0.39 -1.76 -10.53
CA ALA A 98 0.26 -2.22 -9.16
C ALA A 98 1.31 -3.29 -8.79
N ASP A 99 1.61 -4.21 -9.70
CA ASP A 99 2.65 -5.24 -9.50
C ASP A 99 4.04 -4.58 -9.36
N GLU A 100 4.36 -3.61 -10.20
CA GLU A 100 5.62 -2.85 -10.10
C GLU A 100 5.76 -2.12 -8.76
N ILE A 101 4.66 -1.52 -8.27
CA ILE A 101 4.61 -0.83 -6.98
C ILE A 101 4.79 -1.81 -5.83
N PHE A 102 4.09 -2.95 -5.82
CA PHE A 102 4.29 -3.97 -4.79
C PHE A 102 5.73 -4.49 -4.78
N GLY A 103 6.31 -4.72 -5.96
CA GLY A 103 7.72 -5.07 -6.09
C GLY A 103 8.66 -4.01 -5.50
N ARG A 104 8.35 -2.73 -5.72
CA ARG A 104 9.11 -1.59 -5.16
C ARG A 104 9.02 -1.56 -3.63
N TRP A 105 7.82 -1.65 -3.07
CA TRP A 105 7.62 -1.69 -1.62
C TRP A 105 8.36 -2.86 -0.99
N ARG A 106 8.28 -4.06 -1.60
CA ARG A 106 8.98 -5.25 -1.10
C ARG A 106 10.48 -5.02 -1.05
N ARG A 107 11.07 -4.48 -2.13
CA ARG A 107 12.50 -4.15 -2.17
C ARG A 107 12.89 -3.13 -1.10
N GLN A 108 12.10 -2.08 -0.91
CA GLN A 108 12.37 -1.06 0.12
C GLN A 108 12.38 -1.67 1.53
N ILE A 109 11.41 -2.53 1.85
CA ILE A 109 11.33 -3.21 3.15
C ILE A 109 12.48 -4.22 3.32
N ALA A 110 12.75 -5.04 2.30
CA ALA A 110 13.84 -6.01 2.34
C ALA A 110 15.20 -5.32 2.52
N SER A 111 15.49 -4.26 1.77
CA SER A 111 16.73 -3.48 1.93
C SER A 111 16.89 -2.89 3.33
N ARG A 112 15.77 -2.52 3.98
CA ARG A 112 15.81 -2.06 5.37
C ARG A 112 16.13 -3.19 6.34
N LEU A 113 15.49 -4.35 6.19
CA LEU A 113 15.76 -5.53 7.02
C LEU A 113 17.24 -5.97 6.89
N VAL A 114 17.78 -5.97 5.68
CA VAL A 114 19.20 -6.27 5.42
C VAL A 114 20.12 -5.26 6.10
N TYR A 115 19.78 -3.96 6.02
CA TYR A 115 20.55 -2.92 6.71
C TYR A 115 20.62 -3.14 8.24
N GLU A 116 19.62 -3.79 8.82
CA GLU A 116 19.58 -4.13 10.25
C GLU A 116 20.19 -5.49 10.58
N GLY A 117 20.80 -6.17 9.61
CA GLY A 117 21.52 -7.43 9.83
C GLY A 117 20.69 -8.70 9.64
N VAL A 118 19.52 -8.60 8.99
CA VAL A 118 18.78 -9.79 8.54
C VAL A 118 19.40 -10.33 7.25
N ASP A 119 19.59 -11.65 7.16
CA ASP A 119 20.03 -12.33 5.93
C ASP A 119 19.13 -11.98 4.72
N ASP A 120 19.72 -11.82 3.54
CA ASP A 120 19.03 -11.39 2.31
C ASP A 120 17.79 -12.25 1.99
N ALA A 121 17.92 -13.58 2.03
CA ALA A 121 16.80 -14.47 1.69
C ALA A 121 15.69 -14.39 2.74
N ARG A 122 16.08 -14.22 4.01
CA ARG A 122 15.12 -14.01 5.10
C ARG A 122 14.43 -12.65 5.00
N ALA A 123 15.17 -11.59 4.64
CA ALA A 123 14.65 -10.25 4.46
C ALA A 123 13.62 -10.18 3.32
N ASP A 124 13.90 -10.81 2.18
CA ASP A 124 12.95 -10.89 1.06
C ASP A 124 11.66 -11.64 1.45
N SER A 125 11.80 -12.76 2.16
CA SER A 125 10.65 -13.53 2.67
C SER A 125 9.81 -12.73 3.66
N LEU A 126 10.45 -12.03 4.61
CA LEU A 126 9.77 -11.17 5.58
C LEU A 126 9.11 -9.96 4.93
N ALA A 127 9.76 -9.31 3.97
CA ALA A 127 9.17 -8.19 3.25
C ALA A 127 7.87 -8.61 2.52
N ASN A 128 7.87 -9.79 1.91
CA ASN A 128 6.66 -10.36 1.29
C ASN A 128 5.56 -10.64 2.34
N LEU A 129 5.93 -11.23 3.48
CA LEU A 129 5.00 -11.50 4.59
C LEU A 129 4.37 -10.20 5.10
N ILE A 130 5.18 -9.17 5.35
CA ILE A 130 4.73 -7.86 5.86
C ILE A 130 3.68 -7.26 4.92
N ILE A 131 3.98 -7.15 3.62
CA ILE A 131 3.03 -6.58 2.65
C ILE A 131 1.74 -7.42 2.63
N SER A 132 1.86 -8.74 2.46
CA SER A 132 0.69 -9.61 2.33
C SER A 132 -0.21 -9.57 3.57
N ALA A 133 0.39 -9.57 4.76
CA ALA A 133 -0.33 -9.56 6.02
C ALA A 133 -0.98 -8.19 6.29
N VAL A 134 -0.29 -7.08 6.03
CA VAL A 134 -0.86 -5.73 6.19
C VAL A 134 -2.03 -5.51 5.23
N GLU A 135 -1.89 -5.88 3.95
CA GLU A 135 -2.96 -5.76 2.96
C GLU A 135 -4.20 -6.61 3.32
N GLY A 136 -3.97 -7.83 3.81
CA GLY A 136 -5.01 -8.68 4.37
C GLY A 136 -5.70 -8.04 5.58
N ALA A 137 -4.91 -7.50 6.52
CA ALA A 137 -5.42 -6.85 7.72
C ALA A 137 -6.24 -5.61 7.40
N VAL A 138 -5.80 -4.77 6.46
CA VAL A 138 -6.57 -3.62 5.96
C VAL A 138 -7.92 -4.07 5.41
N SER A 139 -7.94 -5.14 4.63
CA SER A 139 -9.19 -5.70 4.05
C SER A 139 -10.15 -6.21 5.14
N VAL A 140 -9.63 -6.90 6.15
CA VAL A 140 -10.43 -7.37 7.30
C VAL A 140 -10.91 -6.19 8.15
N SER A 141 -10.06 -5.20 8.38
CA SER A 141 -10.40 -3.97 9.10
C SER A 141 -11.54 -3.19 8.45
N ILE A 142 -11.58 -3.11 7.12
CA ILE A 142 -12.71 -2.52 6.38
C ILE A 142 -13.98 -3.33 6.62
N THR A 143 -13.88 -4.65 6.49
CA THR A 143 -15.02 -5.57 6.66
C THR A 143 -15.63 -5.49 8.05
N GLN A 144 -14.78 -5.39 9.08
CA GLN A 144 -15.18 -5.35 10.48
C GLN A 144 -15.38 -3.93 11.02
N ARG A 145 -15.06 -2.89 10.22
CA ARG A 145 -15.04 -1.49 10.63
C ARG A 145 -14.26 -1.26 11.93
N SER A 146 -13.08 -1.87 12.03
CA SER A 146 -12.21 -1.82 13.21
C SER A 146 -10.74 -1.78 12.81
N VAL A 147 -9.92 -1.03 13.56
CA VAL A 147 -8.46 -1.03 13.40
C VAL A 147 -7.79 -2.22 14.08
N GLU A 148 -8.52 -2.97 14.90
CA GLU A 148 -7.96 -4.07 15.70
C GLU A 148 -7.26 -5.16 14.87
N PRO A 149 -7.79 -5.65 13.72
CA PRO A 149 -7.08 -6.62 12.89
C PRO A 149 -5.71 -6.11 12.41
N LEU A 150 -5.64 -4.84 12.02
CA LEU A 150 -4.39 -4.19 11.62
C LEU A 150 -3.43 -4.08 12.80
N ASP A 151 -3.89 -3.60 13.95
CA ASP A 151 -3.05 -3.42 15.14
C ASP A 151 -2.44 -4.75 15.62
N LEU A 152 -3.21 -5.84 15.58
CA LEU A 152 -2.75 -7.19 15.92
C LEU A 152 -1.67 -7.68 14.94
N VAL A 153 -1.90 -7.54 13.64
CA VAL A 153 -0.93 -7.95 12.61
C VAL A 153 0.36 -7.14 12.73
N ILE A 154 0.27 -5.82 12.93
CA ILE A 154 1.45 -4.96 13.10
C ILE A 154 2.26 -5.37 14.33
N THR A 155 1.58 -5.69 15.43
CA THR A 155 2.25 -6.16 16.66
C THR A 155 3.04 -7.45 16.43
N GLU A 156 2.44 -8.45 15.77
CA GLU A 156 3.13 -9.72 15.49
C GLU A 156 4.26 -9.55 14.47
N LEU A 157 4.06 -8.74 13.42
CA LEU A 157 5.10 -8.45 12.44
C LEU A 157 6.29 -7.71 13.06
N ALA A 158 6.07 -6.80 14.00
CA ALA A 158 7.14 -6.11 14.72
C ALA A 158 8.02 -7.10 15.50
N ARG A 159 7.41 -8.01 16.28
CA ARG A 159 8.14 -9.08 17.00
C ARG A 159 8.90 -10.01 16.07
N LEU A 160 8.30 -10.36 14.92
CA LEU A 160 8.97 -11.17 13.91
C LEU A 160 10.19 -10.46 13.32
N CYS A 161 10.15 -9.14 13.13
CA CYS A 161 11.30 -8.36 12.68
C CYS A 161 12.40 -8.32 13.74
N GLU A 162 12.05 -8.06 15.02
CA GLU A 162 13.01 -8.05 16.13
C GLU A 162 13.74 -9.39 16.27
N SER A 163 13.00 -10.50 16.20
CA SER A 163 13.59 -11.84 16.30
C SER A 163 14.42 -12.26 15.09
N ALA A 164 14.24 -11.59 13.95
CA ALA A 164 14.97 -11.90 12.71
C ALA A 164 16.33 -11.19 12.63
N VAL A 165 16.51 -10.10 13.37
CA VAL A 165 17.81 -9.44 13.50
C VAL A 165 18.73 -10.41 14.22
N VAL A 166 19.77 -10.89 13.53
CA VAL A 166 20.74 -11.80 14.12
C VAL A 166 21.42 -11.06 15.26
N ALA A 167 21.31 -11.59 16.48
CA ALA A 167 22.14 -11.13 17.58
C ALA A 167 23.60 -11.37 17.18
N GLY A 168 24.32 -10.28 16.91
CA GLY A 168 25.75 -10.32 16.62
C GLY A 168 26.56 -10.94 17.75
#